data_AF-A0A9D7TMJ9-F1
#
_entry.id   AF-A0A9D7TMJ9-F1
#
_cell.length_a   1.000
_cell.length_b   1.000
_cell.length_c   1.000
_cell.angle_alpha   90.00
_cell.angle_beta   90.00
_cell.angle_gamma   90.00
#
_symmetry.space_group_name_H-M   'P 1'
#
loop_
_entity.id
_entity.type
_entity.pdbx_description
1 polymer ?
#
loop_
_entity_poly.entity_id
_entity_poly.type
_entity_poly.pdbx_seq_one_letter_code
_entity_poly.pdbx_strand_id
1 'polypeptide(L)' 'MVNLKHIKKINRMDGWEIIMDNGRSLPVARAKKVNLMEIISKI' A
#
# COMPACT_ATOMS: atom_id res chain seq x y z
N MET A 1 2.74 -6.67 9.32
CA MET A 1 3.75 -6.48 8.25
C MET A 1 3.10 -6.89 6.94
N VAL A 2 3.40 -6.22 5.83
CA VAL A 2 2.84 -6.51 4.50
C VAL A 2 4.00 -6.82 3.56
N ASN A 3 3.86 -7.90 2.76
CA ASN A 3 4.87 -8.28 1.78
C ASN A 3 4.65 -7.50 0.47
N LEU A 4 5.62 -6.67 0.10
CA LEU A 4 5.57 -5.78 -1.07
C LEU A 4 5.49 -6.53 -2.40
N LYS A 5 6.00 -7.76 -2.48
CA LYS A 5 5.97 -8.58 -3.71
C LYS A 5 4.57 -8.99 -4.14
N HIS A 6 3.63 -9.00 -3.19
CA HIS A 6 2.24 -9.38 -3.41
C HIS A 6 1.33 -8.15 -3.57
N ILE A 7 1.89 -6.95 -3.66
CA ILE A 7 1.10 -5.75 -3.90
C ILE A 7 0.80 -5.66 -5.39
N LYS A 8 -0.49 -5.66 -5.73
CA LYS A 8 -0.96 -5.50 -7.10
C LYS A 8 -1.09 -4.04 -7.49
N LYS A 9 -1.68 -3.22 -6.60
CA LYS A 9 -1.80 -1.77 -6.79
C LYS A 9 -2.02 -1.06 -5.47
N ILE A 10 -1.78 0.24 -5.45
CA ILE A 10 -2.01 1.08 -4.29
C ILE A 10 -3.02 2.14 -4.68
N ASN A 11 -4.16 2.12 -4.01
CA ASN A 11 -5.23 3.05 -4.23
C ASN A 11 -5.01 4.29 -3.35
N ARG A 12 -4.88 5.46 -3.98
CA ARG A 12 -4.54 6.72 -3.31
C ARG A 12 -5.77 7.63 -3.12
N MET A 13 -6.97 7.05 -3.02
CA MET A 13 -8.21 7.78 -2.74
C MET A 13 -8.29 8.26 -1.28
N ASP A 14 -9.45 8.79 -0.84
CA ASP A 14 -9.76 9.35 0.50
C ASP A 14 -9.49 8.41 1.70
N GLY A 15 -9.05 7.19 1.43
CA GLY A 15 -8.29 6.33 2.32
C GLY A 15 -7.23 5.63 1.47
N TRP A 16 -5.98 5.63 1.91
CA TRP A 16 -4.95 4.89 1.18
C TRP A 16 -5.18 3.40 1.42
N GLU A 17 -5.24 2.62 0.35
CA GLU A 17 -5.42 1.17 0.44
C GLU A 17 -4.38 0.45 -0.42
N ILE A 18 -3.80 -0.61 0.13
CA ILE A 18 -2.97 -1.53 -0.62
C ILE A 18 -3.87 -2.65 -1.11
N ILE A 19 -3.96 -2.83 -2.42
CA ILE A 19 -4.63 -3.97 -3.04
C ILE A 19 -3.59 -5.05 -3.29
N MET A 20 -3.78 -6.18 -2.65
CA MET A 20 -2.94 -7.37 -2.77
C MET A 20 -3.30 -8.16 -4.05
N ASP A 21 -2.41 -9.03 -4.50
CA ASP A 21 -2.56 -9.94 -5.63
C ASP A 21 -3.77 -10.88 -5.50
N ASN A 22 -4.04 -11.34 -4.28
CA ASN A 22 -5.18 -12.17 -3.91
C ASN A 22 -6.51 -11.39 -3.81
N GLY A 23 -6.52 -10.09 -4.16
CA GLY A 23 -7.71 -9.24 -4.15
C GLY A 23 -8.07 -8.64 -2.79
N ARG A 24 -7.32 -8.93 -1.71
CA ARG A 24 -7.54 -8.29 -0.42
C ARG A 24 -7.10 -6.83 -0.45
N SER A 25 -7.92 -5.96 0.15
CA SER A 25 -7.53 -4.57 0.45
C SER A 25 -7.01 -4.47 1.89
N LEU A 26 -5.94 -3.70 2.06
CA LEU A 26 -5.38 -3.37 3.36
C LEU A 26 -5.37 -1.85 3.52
N PRO A 27 -6.14 -1.29 4.47
CA PRO A 27 -6.13 0.13 4.72
C PRO A 27 -4.79 0.57 5.31
N VAL A 28 -4.27 1.68 4.82
CA VAL A 28 -3.01 2.27 5.25
C VAL A 28 -3.29 3.42 6.20
N ALA A 29 -2.87 3.23 7.45
CA ALA A 29 -2.94 4.27 8.47
C ALA A 29 -2.16 5.53 8.03
N ARG A 30 -2.68 6.72 8.36
CA ARG A 30 -2.09 8.01 7.97
C ARG A 30 -0.60 8.13 8.32
N ALA A 31 -0.21 7.65 9.50
CA ALA A 31 1.18 7.64 9.97
C ALA A 31 2.13 6.79 9.10
N LYS A 32 1.60 5.77 8.41
CA LYS A 32 2.39 4.86 7.56
C LYS A 32 2.36 5.24 6.08
N LYS A 33 1.57 6.24 5.69
CA LYS A 33 1.46 6.71 4.29
C LYS A 33 2.80 7.20 3.74
N VAL A 34 3.53 8.01 4.52
CA VAL A 34 4.81 8.61 4.10
C VAL A 34 5.86 7.53 3.85
N ASN A 35 6.01 6.61 4.81
CA ASN A 35 6.95 5.50 4.70
C ASN A 35 6.61 4.58 3.51
N LEU A 36 5.32 4.27 3.31
CA LEU A 36 4.88 3.48 2.17
C LEU A 36 5.19 4.17 0.84
N MET A 37 4.98 5.48 0.73
CA MET A 37 5.35 6.28 -0.46
C MET A 37 6.83 6.21 -0.78
N GLU A 38 7.69 6.40 0.23
CA GLU A 38 9.14 6.36 0.05
C GLU A 38 9.63 4.99 -0.42
N ILE A 39 9.02 3.92 0.08
CA ILE A 39 9.36 2.54 -0.32
C ILE A 39 8.94 2.29 -1.78
N ILE A 40 7.72 2.68 -2.17
CA ILE A 40 7.26 2.48 -3.56
C ILE A 40 8.08 3.30 -4.54
N SER A 41 8.46 4.54 -4.19
CA SER A 41 9.24 5.41 -5.08
C SER A 41 10.65 4.88 -5.37
N LYS A 42 11.13 3.88 -4.61
CA LYS A 42 12.45 3.26 -4.75
C LYS A 42 12.40 1.94 -5.53
N ILE A 43 11.21 1.48 -5.94
CA ILE A 43 10.98 0.28 -6.76
C ILE A 43 10.65 0.73 -8.17
#